data_AF-X1FXB0-F1
#
_entry.id   AF-X1FXB0-F1
#
_cell.length_a   1.000
_cell.length_b   1.000
_cell.length_c   1.000
_cell.angle_alpha   90.00
_cell.angle_beta   90.00
_cell.angle_gamma   90.00
#
_symmetry.space_group_name_H-M   'P 1'
#
loop_
_entity.id
_entity.type
_entity.pdbx_description
1 polymer ?
#
loop_
_entity_poly.entity_id
_entity_poly.type
_entity_poly.pdbx_seq_one_letter_code
_entity_poly.pdbx_strand_id
1 'polypeptide(L)'
;MMAWMNREALEKTLDTGKTHFWSRSRKRIWLKGEVSGHYQLVKEIRVDCDEDVLLIKVEQVKAACHTGYRSCFFRKVNEKGELELVAKKVFEPKKIYKT
;
A
#
# COMPACT_ATOMS: atom_id res chain seq x y z
N MET A 1 -4.01 1.13 1.89
CA MET A 1 -3.55 1.94 0.73
C MET A 1 -4.35 1.50 -0.48
N MET A 2 -4.35 2.28 -1.56
CA MET A 2 -4.92 1.88 -2.85
C MET A 2 -3.81 1.96 -3.91
N ALA A 3 -3.75 0.96 -4.79
CA ALA A 3 -2.78 0.86 -5.88
C ALA A 3 -3.34 -0.02 -6.98
N TRP A 4 -2.68 -0.01 -8.14
CA TRP A 4 -3.07 -0.77 -9.32
C TRP A 4 -2.27 -2.06 -9.41
N MET A 5 -2.89 -3.11 -9.94
CA MET A 5 -2.22 -4.34 -10.35
C MET A 5 -2.52 -4.57 -11.83
N ASN A 6 -1.51 -4.99 -12.59
CA ASN A 6 -1.72 -5.70 -13.85
C ASN A 6 -1.69 -7.21 -13.56
N ARG A 7 -1.95 -8.04 -14.58
CA ARG A 7 -1.93 -9.51 -14.46
C ARG A 7 -0.64 -10.03 -13.82
N GLU A 8 0.52 -9.60 -14.30
CA GLU A 8 1.81 -10.06 -13.79
C GLU A 8 2.04 -9.65 -12.32
N ALA A 9 1.58 -8.46 -11.89
CA ALA A 9 1.65 -8.06 -10.48
C ALA A 9 0.78 -8.93 -9.57
N LEU A 10 -0.40 -9.34 -10.05
CA LEU A 10 -1.26 -10.28 -9.32
C LEU A 10 -0.61 -11.66 -9.22
N GLU A 11 -0.08 -12.19 -10.33
CA GLU A 11 0.62 -13.48 -10.35
C GLU A 11 1.80 -13.51 -9.38
N LYS A 12 2.65 -12.47 -9.38
CA LYS A 12 3.73 -12.34 -8.39
C LYS A 12 3.23 -12.22 -6.96
N THR A 13 2.08 -11.58 -6.75
CA THR A 13 1.47 -11.48 -5.42
C THR A 13 1.04 -12.84 -4.89
N LEU A 14 0.44 -13.68 -5.76
CA LEU A 14 0.04 -15.04 -5.44
C LEU A 14 1.26 -15.94 -5.17
N ASP A 15 2.28 -15.87 -6.02
CA ASP A 15 3.49 -16.68 -5.93
C ASP A 15 4.31 -16.39 -4.66
N THR A 16 4.51 -15.10 -4.35
CA THR A 16 5.42 -14.69 -3.27
C THR A 16 4.76 -14.53 -1.90
N GLY A 17 3.42 -14.51 -1.85
CA GLY A 17 2.66 -14.13 -0.66
C GLY A 17 2.89 -12.68 -0.20
N LYS A 18 3.44 -11.81 -1.07
CA LYS A 18 3.69 -10.38 -0.80
C LYS A 18 3.07 -9.51 -1.87
N THR A 19 2.51 -8.36 -1.50
CA THR A 19 1.84 -7.49 -2.50
C THR A 19 2.85 -6.88 -3.48
N HIS A 20 2.60 -7.15 -4.76
CA HIS A 20 3.26 -6.53 -5.90
C HIS A 20 2.25 -5.64 -6.62
N PHE A 21 2.70 -4.45 -7.03
CA PHE A 21 1.81 -3.48 -7.67
C PHE A 21 2.39 -3.01 -9.00
N TRP A 22 1.52 -2.57 -9.89
CA TRP A 22 1.87 -1.92 -11.15
C TRP A 22 1.92 -0.40 -10.98
N SER A 23 3.08 0.20 -11.23
CA SER A 23 3.20 1.65 -11.31
C SER A 23 2.78 2.12 -12.70
N ARG A 24 1.60 2.75 -12.81
CA ARG A 24 1.11 3.29 -14.09
C ARG A 24 2.03 4.36 -14.68
N SER A 25 2.68 5.16 -13.84
CA SER A 25 3.60 6.22 -14.28
C SER A 25 4.97 5.69 -14.70
N ARG A 26 5.53 4.73 -13.95
CA ARG A 26 6.84 4.14 -14.24
C ARG A 26 6.78 2.95 -15.20
N LYS A 27 5.57 2.50 -15.56
CA LYS A 27 5.29 1.32 -16.38
C LYS A 27 6.10 0.09 -15.95
N ARG A 28 6.14 -0.17 -14.64
CA ARG A 28 6.88 -1.30 -14.06
C ARG A 28 6.20 -1.83 -12.82
N ILE A 29 6.44 -3.11 -12.53
CA ILE A 29 6.06 -3.74 -11.27
C ILE A 29 7.01 -3.29 -10.16
N TRP A 30 6.50 -3.25 -8.95
CA TRP A 30 7.31 -3.04 -7.74
C TRP A 30 6.74 -3.86 -6.58
N LEU A 31 7.65 -4.37 -5.74
CA LEU A 31 7.30 -5.08 -4.51
C LEU A 31 7.08 -4.06 -3.38
N LYS A 32 5.92 -4.10 -2.72
CA LYS A 32 5.65 -3.22 -1.59
C LYS A 32 6.62 -3.50 -0.45
N GLY A 33 7.45 -2.51 -0.13
CA GLY A 33 8.44 -2.61 0.94
C GLY A 33 9.84 -3.00 0.47
N GLU A 34 10.07 -3.17 -0.84
CA GLU A 34 11.38 -3.53 -1.40
C GLU A 34 12.54 -2.65 -0.88
N VAL A 35 12.31 -1.33 -0.79
CA VAL A 35 13.31 -0.38 -0.29
C VAL A 35 13.28 -0.24 1.24
N SER A 36 12.09 -0.28 1.84
CA SER A 36 11.92 0.08 3.26
C SER A 36 11.88 -1.10 4.23
N GLY A 37 11.84 -2.34 3.73
CA GLY A 37 11.50 -3.54 4.49
C GLY A 37 10.05 -3.58 5.00
N HIS A 38 9.21 -2.60 4.64
CA HIS A 38 7.82 -2.51 5.10
C HIS A 38 6.87 -3.32 4.22
N TYR A 39 7.09 -4.64 4.21
CA TYR A 39 6.33 -5.58 3.41
C TYR A 39 4.87 -5.68 3.84
N GLN A 40 4.04 -6.13 2.90
CA GLN A 40 2.66 -6.54 3.13
C GLN A 40 2.57 -8.03 2.85
N LEU A 41 2.40 -8.83 3.90
CA LEU A 41 2.25 -10.28 3.80
C LEU A 41 0.77 -10.59 3.56
N VAL A 42 0.46 -11.21 2.43
CA VAL A 42 -0.93 -11.52 2.04
C VAL A 42 -1.51 -12.58 2.97
N LYS A 43 -2.72 -12.34 3.46
CA LYS A 43 -3.49 -13.30 4.28
C LYS A 43 -4.76 -13.76 3.59
N GLU A 44 -5.39 -12.89 2.81
CA GLU A 44 -6.63 -13.17 2.10
C GLU A 44 -6.75 -12.20 0.91
N ILE A 45 -7.27 -12.69 -0.22
CA ILE A 45 -7.64 -11.87 -1.38
C ILE A 45 -9.12 -12.08 -1.62
N ARG A 46 -9.88 -10.99 -1.68
CA ARG A 46 -11.28 -10.97 -2.10
C ARG A 46 -11.41 -10.24 -3.41
N VAL A 47 -12.40 -10.65 -4.19
CA VAL A 47 -12.78 -10.07 -5.48
C VAL A 47 -14.14 -9.40 -5.28
N ASP A 48 -14.39 -8.27 -5.93
CA ASP A 48 -15.70 -7.63 -5.94
C ASP A 48 -16.68 -8.29 -6.93
N CYS A 49 -17.85 -7.68 -7.14
CA CYS A 49 -18.98 -8.33 -7.83
C CYS A 49 -18.83 -8.44 -9.36
N ASP A 50 -18.09 -7.53 -9.97
CA ASP A 50 -17.80 -7.43 -11.40
C ASP A 50 -16.34 -7.76 -11.73
N GLU A 51 -15.61 -8.27 -10.74
CA GLU A 51 -14.29 -8.88 -10.87
C GLU A 51 -13.18 -7.93 -11.33
N ASP A 52 -13.30 -6.64 -11.06
CA ASP A 52 -12.33 -5.62 -11.48
C ASP A 52 -11.58 -4.97 -10.30
N VAL A 53 -12.00 -5.21 -9.06
CA VAL A 53 -11.29 -4.78 -7.85
C VAL A 53 -10.94 -5.95 -6.92
N LEU A 54 -9.73 -5.88 -6.39
CA LEU A 54 -9.26 -6.77 -5.33
C LEU A 54 -9.19 -6.07 -3.98
N LEU A 55 -9.79 -6.69 -2.96
CA LEU A 55 -9.55 -6.35 -1.56
C LEU A 55 -8.56 -7.35 -0.97
N ILE A 56 -7.32 -6.89 -0.76
CA ILE A 56 -6.25 -7.71 -0.21
C ILE A 56 -6.08 -7.40 1.29
N LYS A 57 -6.35 -8.40 2.13
CA LYS A 57 -6.08 -8.32 3.56
C LYS A 57 -4.66 -8.79 3.81
N VAL A 58 -3.90 -7.94 4.48
CA VAL A 58 -2.46 -8.11 4.67
C VAL A 58 -2.07 -7.93 6.13
N GLU A 59 -1.04 -8.65 6.53
CA GLU A 59 -0.25 -8.28 7.69
C GLU A 59 0.80 -7.24 7.26
N GLN A 60 0.63 -6.00 7.70
CA GLN A 60 1.51 -4.90 7.35
C GLN A 60 2.69 -4.80 8.32
N VAL A 61 3.91 -5.02 7.80
CA VAL A 61 5.15 -4.73 8.52
C VAL A 61 5.33 -3.22 8.60
N LYS A 62 5.29 -2.67 9.83
CA LYS A 62 5.42 -1.24 10.16
C LYS A 62 4.41 -0.32 9.46
N ALA A 63 4.67 0.10 8.22
CA ALA A 63 3.91 1.15 7.54
C ALA A 63 3.67 0.93 6.04
N ALA A 64 2.44 1.19 5.61
CA ALA A 64 2.10 1.21 4.18
C ALA A 64 2.56 2.52 3.50
N CYS A 65 2.53 3.64 4.21
CA CYS A 65 2.78 4.96 3.63
C CYS A 65 4.24 5.41 3.79
N HIS A 66 4.82 5.95 2.72
CA HIS A 66 6.19 6.47 2.74
C HIS A 66 6.35 7.74 3.60
N THR A 67 5.25 8.43 3.94
CA THR A 67 5.27 9.66 4.76
C THR A 67 5.34 9.41 6.27
N GLY A 68 5.43 8.15 6.69
CA GLY A 68 5.59 7.79 8.10
C GLY A 68 4.38 7.11 8.71
N TYR A 69 3.21 7.18 8.08
CA TYR A 69 1.96 6.67 8.65
C TYR A 69 1.70 5.20 8.31
N ARG A 70 0.98 4.50 9.20
CA ARG A 70 0.58 3.11 8.98
C ARG A 70 -0.28 2.94 7.72
N SER A 71 -1.21 3.86 7.47
CA SER A 71 -2.08 3.91 6.28
C SER A 71 -1.81 5.17 5.47
N CYS A 72 -2.02 5.13 4.15
CA CYS A 72 -2.02 6.34 3.32
C CYS A 72 -3.23 7.24 3.62
N PHE A 73 -4.29 6.68 4.17
CA PHE A 73 -5.51 7.39 4.56
C PHE A 73 -5.39 7.92 6.00
N PHE A 74 -4.35 8.72 6.25
CA PHE A 74 -4.08 9.33 7.56
C PHE A 74 -4.73 10.73 7.73
N ARG A 75 -5.49 11.16 6.72
CA ARG A 75 -6.29 12.39 6.71
C ARG A 75 -7.75 12.04 6.46
N LYS A 76 -8.67 12.76 7.11
CA LYS A 76 -10.10 12.79 6.78
C LYS A 76 -10.49 14.22 6.39
N VAL A 77 -11.66 14.37 5.78
CA VAL A 77 -12.32 15.65 5.58
C VAL A 77 -13.24 15.89 6.80
N ASN A 78 -13.11 17.04 7.47
CA ASN A 78 -13.97 17.40 8.60
C ASN A 78 -15.30 18.02 8.13
N GLU A 79 -16.19 18.35 9.06
CA GLU A 79 -17.51 18.95 8.75
C GLU A 79 -17.42 20.30 8.03
N LYS A 80 -16.27 20.97 8.09
CA LYS A 80 -15.98 22.24 7.41
C LYS A 80 -15.34 22.05 6.03
N GLY A 81 -15.14 20.81 5.57
CA GLY A 81 -14.49 20.52 4.30
C GLY A 81 -12.95 20.58 4.34
N GLU A 82 -12.34 20.69 5.52
CA GLU A 82 -10.89 20.82 5.69
C GLU A 82 -10.22 19.46 5.97
N LEU A 83 -8.93 19.35 5.66
CA LEU A 83 -8.16 18.13 5.95
C LEU A 83 -7.70 18.09 7.42
N GLU A 84 -8.10 17.03 8.13
CA GLU A 84 -7.72 16.76 9.52
C GLU A 84 -6.86 15.49 9.60
N LEU A 85 -5.76 15.53 10.36
CA LEU A 85 -4.93 14.35 10.62
C LEU A 85 -5.60 13.43 11.65
N VAL A 86 -5.71 12.14 11.32
CA VAL A 86 -6.38 11.13 12.16
C VAL A 86 -5.44 10.01 12.64
N ALA A 87 -4.15 10.10 12.33
CA ALA A 87 -3.17 9.11 12.71
C ALA A 87 -1.86 9.76 13.13
N LYS A 88 -1.05 9.01 13.89
CA LYS A 88 0.33 9.38 14.23
C LYS A 88 1.31 8.64 13.31
N LYS A 89 2.48 9.24 13.07
CA LYS A 89 3.56 8.56 12.36
C LYS A 89 4.07 7.38 13.20
N VAL A 90 4.39 6.29 12.52
CA VAL A 90 4.99 5.08 13.10
C VAL A 90 6.47 4.93 12.72
N PHE A 91 6.99 5.80 11.84
CA PHE A 91 8.42 5.94 11.55
C PHE A 91 8.74 7.31 10.94
N GLU A 92 10.03 7.67 10.96
CA GLU A 92 10.55 8.88 10.34
C GLU A 92 11.03 8.61 8.89
N PRO A 93 10.40 9.22 7.86
CA PRO A 93 10.72 8.96 6.46
C PRO A 93 12.17 9.21 6.08
N LYS A 94 12.76 10.30 6.59
CA LYS A 94 14.14 10.72 6.29
C LYS A 94 15.19 9.67 6.71
N LYS A 95 14.86 8.76 7.63
CA LYS A 95 15.76 7.68 8.07
C LYS A 95 15.80 6.50 7.09
N ILE A 96 14.79 6.36 6.23
CA ILE A 96 14.60 5.20 5.35
C ILE A 96 14.79 5.59 3.88
N TYR A 97 14.15 6.68 3.46
CA TYR A 97 14.25 7.17 2.10
C TYR A 97 15.31 8.26 2.09
N LYS A 98 16.51 7.91 1.65
CA LYS A 98 17.55 8.87 1.29
C LYS A 98 17.10 9.52 -0.02
N THR A 99 16.53 10.72 0.06
CA THR A 99 16.46 11.64 -1.08
C THR A 99 17.85 12.08 -1.48
#